data_AF-A0A4P9VFR7-F1
#
_entry.id   AF-A0A4P9VFR7-F1
#
_cell.length_a   1.000
_cell.length_b   1.000
_cell.length_c   1.000
_cell.angle_alpha   90.00
_cell.angle_beta   90.00
_cell.angle_gamma   90.00
#
_symmetry.space_group_name_H-M   'P 1'
#
loop_
_entity.id
_entity.type
_entity.pdbx_description
1 polymer ?
#
loop_
_entity_poly.entity_id
_entity_poly.type
_entity_poly.pdbx_seq_one_letter_code
_entity_poly.pdbx_strand_id
1 'polypeptide(L)'
;MFITAENTLLTHCLNRKPRSGFRTDSTIGSGGYNELSFEDKQGAEQIRIHGEKDSDLRVKNDSREEVVEMRHHEIVENHYLQIKQDNHLKVDHNHERVVKGEIHHHVNQTLHVQVDGEHLLDSGQQWHVKSGQKIVMESDQEIVFYGGGQFYQNRSQWRLHKRSEL
;
A
#
# COMPACT_ATOMS: atom_id res chain seq x y z
N MET A 1 -5.81 -38.19 22.32
CA MET A 1 -6.68 -37.35 21.47
C MET A 1 -6.61 -37.95 20.08
N PHE A 2 -7.67 -38.64 19.68
CA PHE A 2 -7.71 -39.46 18.48
C PHE A 2 -7.80 -38.56 17.24
N ILE A 3 -6.86 -38.72 16.30
CA ILE A 3 -6.87 -38.05 15.01
C ILE A 3 -7.67 -38.96 14.07
N THR A 4 -8.92 -38.58 13.75
CA THR A 4 -9.75 -39.26 12.75
C THR A 4 -10.27 -38.25 11.72
N ALA A 5 -9.48 -38.08 10.68
CA ALA A 5 -9.81 -37.92 9.26
C ALA A 5 -8.47 -38.25 8.58
N GLU A 6 -8.46 -39.01 7.48
CA GLU A 6 -7.23 -39.52 6.86
C GLU A 6 -6.32 -38.38 6.35
N ASN A 7 -5.51 -37.79 7.24
CA ASN A 7 -4.41 -36.92 6.88
C ASN A 7 -3.40 -37.76 6.12
N THR A 8 -3.39 -37.66 4.80
CA THR A 8 -2.33 -38.25 4.01
C THR A 8 -1.08 -37.42 4.24
N LEU A 9 -0.13 -37.95 5.03
CA LEU A 9 1.25 -37.48 4.94
C LEU A 9 1.65 -37.60 3.47
N LEU A 10 2.04 -36.50 2.82
CA LEU A 10 2.56 -36.55 1.44
C LEU A 10 3.82 -37.43 1.35
N THR A 11 4.39 -37.82 2.49
CA THR A 11 5.49 -38.77 2.59
C THR A 11 4.99 -40.21 2.70
N HIS A 12 4.70 -40.85 1.57
CA HIS A 12 4.94 -42.28 1.44
C HIS A 12 6.19 -42.52 0.60
N CYS A 13 7.06 -43.37 1.14
CA CYS A 13 8.26 -44.00 0.58
C CYS A 13 9.63 -43.37 0.85
N LEU A 14 10.47 -44.20 1.45
CA LEU A 14 11.91 -44.35 1.17
C LEU A 14 12.18 -44.27 -0.35
N ASN A 15 12.21 -43.06 -0.91
CA ASN A 15 12.92 -42.67 -2.11
C ASN A 15 12.71 -41.17 -2.35
N ARG A 16 13.77 -40.40 -2.11
CA ARG A 16 13.95 -38.95 -2.35
C ARG A 16 12.99 -38.36 -3.40
N LYS A 17 11.84 -37.88 -2.95
CA LYS A 17 11.13 -36.79 -3.64
C LYS A 17 11.47 -35.52 -2.86
N PRO A 18 11.92 -34.45 -3.54
CA PRO A 18 12.37 -33.24 -2.84
C PRO A 18 11.21 -32.45 -2.21
N ARG A 19 9.96 -32.90 -2.36
CA ARG A 19 8.78 -32.26 -1.76
C ARG A 19 8.22 -33.05 -0.57
N SER A 20 7.98 -32.34 0.54
CA SER A 20 7.36 -32.86 1.76
C SER A 20 6.28 -31.90 2.28
N GLY A 21 5.35 -32.36 3.13
CA GLY A 21 4.30 -31.49 3.67
C GLY A 21 3.04 -32.20 4.17
N PHE A 22 2.05 -31.37 4.52
CA PHE A 22 0.72 -31.79 4.96
C PHE A 22 -0.33 -31.24 4.01
N ARG A 23 -1.26 -32.10 3.58
CA ARG A 23 -2.43 -31.72 2.80
C ARG A 23 -3.67 -32.35 3.44
N THR A 24 -4.74 -31.57 3.55
CA THR A 24 -6.05 -32.01 4.05
C THR A 24 -7.10 -31.79 2.98
N ASP A 25 -8.05 -32.70 2.82
CA ASP A 25 -9.25 -32.46 2.01
C ASP A 25 -10.33 -31.79 2.88
N SER A 26 -11.08 -30.84 2.31
CA SER A 26 -12.19 -30.19 3.03
C SER A 26 -13.25 -31.22 3.45
N THR A 27 -13.78 -31.96 2.47
CA THR A 27 -14.56 -33.18 2.62
C THR A 27 -14.08 -34.14 1.53
N ILE A 28 -14.00 -35.45 1.81
CA ILE A 28 -13.55 -36.43 0.82
C ILE A 28 -14.38 -36.31 -0.46
N GLY A 29 -13.71 -36.05 -1.58
CA GLY A 29 -14.33 -35.89 -2.90
C GLY A 29 -14.93 -34.52 -3.22
N SER A 30 -14.83 -33.53 -2.32
CA SER A 30 -15.34 -32.17 -2.58
C SER A 30 -14.44 -31.31 -3.47
N GLY A 31 -13.20 -31.76 -3.73
CA GLY A 31 -12.23 -31.08 -4.59
C GLY A 31 -11.39 -29.97 -3.93
N GLY A 32 -11.89 -29.35 -2.86
CA GLY A 32 -11.15 -28.33 -2.08
C GLY A 32 -10.16 -28.93 -1.06
N TYR A 33 -9.05 -28.22 -0.81
CA TYR A 33 -8.00 -28.70 0.10
C TYR A 33 -7.20 -27.57 0.75
N ASN A 34 -6.59 -27.84 1.90
CA ASN A 34 -5.57 -26.96 2.49
C ASN A 34 -4.19 -27.63 2.39
N GLU A 35 -3.14 -26.83 2.23
CA GLU A 35 -1.78 -27.33 2.02
C GLU A 35 -0.73 -26.47 2.74
N LEU A 36 0.20 -27.13 3.41
CA LEU A 36 1.50 -26.61 3.78
C LEU A 36 2.56 -27.57 3.24
N SER A 37 3.40 -27.11 2.31
CA SER A 37 4.43 -27.96 1.71
C SER A 37 5.77 -27.23 1.53
N PHE A 38 6.83 -28.04 1.50
CA PHE A 38 8.22 -27.66 1.39
C PHE A 38 8.83 -28.39 0.20
N GLU A 39 9.43 -27.65 -0.74
CA GLU A 39 10.27 -28.15 -1.81
C GLU A 39 11.72 -27.87 -1.43
N ASP A 40 12.53 -28.93 -1.30
CA ASP A 40 13.92 -28.90 -0.85
C ASP A 40 14.90 -29.21 -2.00
N LYS A 41 14.43 -29.12 -3.25
CA LYS A 41 15.31 -29.25 -4.41
C LYS A 41 16.22 -28.03 -4.47
N GLN A 42 17.52 -28.29 -4.40
CA GLN A 42 18.55 -27.26 -4.48
C GLN A 42 18.34 -26.30 -5.66
N GLY A 43 18.25 -24.99 -5.36
CA GLY A 43 18.05 -23.92 -6.34
C GLY A 43 16.60 -23.76 -6.82
N ALA A 44 15.66 -24.49 -6.25
CA ALA A 44 14.22 -24.41 -6.54
C ALA A 44 13.39 -24.53 -5.25
N GLU A 45 13.98 -24.14 -4.11
CA GLU A 45 13.35 -24.28 -2.81
C GLU A 45 12.10 -23.41 -2.71
N GLN A 46 11.04 -23.95 -2.11
CA GLN A 46 9.77 -23.25 -1.98
C GLN A 46 9.00 -23.71 -0.75
N ILE A 47 8.40 -22.75 -0.04
CA ILE A 47 7.32 -23.00 0.90
C ILE A 47 6.01 -22.59 0.23
N ARG A 48 5.02 -23.48 0.23
CA ARG A 48 3.68 -23.21 -0.29
C ARG A 48 2.67 -23.34 0.84
N ILE A 49 1.89 -22.27 1.04
CA ILE A 49 0.75 -22.21 1.95
C ILE A 49 -0.49 -21.96 1.10
N HIS A 50 -1.47 -22.84 1.18
CA HIS A 50 -2.76 -22.71 0.50
C HIS A 50 -3.88 -22.93 1.51
N GLY A 51 -4.76 -21.94 1.62
CA GLY A 51 -6.06 -22.06 2.29
C GLY A 51 -7.17 -22.11 1.24
N GLU A 52 -8.07 -23.07 1.35
CA GLU A 52 -9.22 -23.22 0.44
C GLU A 52 -10.22 -22.07 0.60
N LYS A 53 -10.32 -21.52 1.82
CA LYS A 53 -11.37 -20.55 2.18
C LYS A 53 -10.81 -19.36 2.96
N ASP A 54 -10.62 -19.54 4.27
CA ASP A 54 -10.21 -18.47 5.18
C ASP A 54 -8.81 -18.79 5.74
N SER A 55 -7.95 -17.78 5.90
CA SER A 55 -6.62 -17.91 6.51
C SER A 55 -6.42 -16.84 7.58
N ASP A 56 -6.38 -17.26 8.85
CA ASP A 56 -6.13 -16.40 9.99
C ASP A 56 -4.70 -16.55 10.50
N LEU A 57 -3.92 -15.47 10.47
CA LEU A 57 -2.60 -15.40 11.10
C LEU A 57 -2.66 -14.48 12.33
N ARG A 58 -2.43 -15.07 13.52
CA ARG A 58 -2.38 -14.32 14.78
C ARG A 58 -1.04 -14.50 15.48
N VAL A 59 -0.27 -13.43 15.54
CA VAL A 59 0.99 -13.36 16.29
C VAL A 59 0.76 -12.56 17.58
N LYS A 60 1.06 -13.16 18.75
CA LYS A 60 0.80 -12.53 20.07
C LYS A 60 1.94 -11.62 20.55
N ASN A 61 3.06 -11.64 19.87
CA ASN A 61 4.23 -10.83 20.17
C ASN A 61 4.71 -10.19 18.86
N ASP A 62 5.92 -10.51 18.41
CA ASP A 62 6.53 -9.90 17.23
C ASP A 62 6.37 -10.79 15.98
N SER A 63 6.01 -10.17 14.86
CA SER A 63 6.16 -10.74 13.51
C SER A 63 7.23 -9.94 12.77
N ARG A 64 8.15 -10.64 12.09
CA ARG A 64 9.20 -10.03 11.28
C ARG A 64 9.29 -10.78 9.97
N GLU A 65 9.41 -10.04 8.88
CA GLU A 65 9.52 -10.60 7.54
C GLU A 65 10.57 -9.80 6.76
N GLU A 66 11.56 -10.51 6.23
CA GLU A 66 12.57 -9.98 5.33
C GLU A 66 12.45 -10.72 4.01
N VAL A 67 12.30 -9.97 2.92
CA VAL A 67 12.22 -10.52 1.56
C VAL A 67 13.35 -9.90 0.78
N VAL A 68 14.34 -10.72 0.42
CA VAL A 68 15.61 -10.26 -0.16
C VAL A 68 15.44 -9.78 -1.59
N GLU A 69 14.55 -10.41 -2.36
CA GLU A 69 14.33 -10.05 -3.76
C GLU A 69 13.01 -9.28 -3.93
N MET A 70 11.88 -9.99 -4.01
CA MET A 70 10.60 -9.39 -4.38
C MET A 70 9.47 -9.94 -3.54
N ARG A 71 8.63 -9.03 -3.01
CA ARG A 71 7.29 -9.35 -2.53
C ARG A 71 6.27 -8.90 -3.57
N HIS A 72 5.39 -9.80 -3.98
CA HIS A 72 4.20 -9.49 -4.76
C HIS A 72 2.96 -9.74 -3.90
N HIS A 73 2.01 -8.81 -3.91
CA HIS A 73 0.79 -8.92 -3.13
C HIS A 73 -0.39 -8.42 -3.96
N GLU A 74 -1.37 -9.29 -4.16
CA GLU A 74 -2.61 -9.00 -4.88
C GLU A 74 -3.79 -9.23 -3.94
N ILE A 75 -4.65 -8.22 -3.83
CA ILE A 75 -5.92 -8.28 -3.10
C ILE A 75 -7.00 -7.94 -4.11
N VAL A 76 -7.87 -8.90 -4.41
CA VAL A 76 -8.89 -8.77 -5.46
C VAL A 76 -10.03 -7.83 -5.05
N GLU A 77 -10.36 -7.83 -3.76
CA GLU A 77 -11.45 -7.01 -3.22
C GLU A 77 -10.90 -5.92 -2.29
N ASN A 78 -11.13 -6.06 -0.99
CA ASN A 78 -10.90 -4.99 -0.03
C ASN A 78 -9.63 -5.22 0.78
N HIS A 79 -8.85 -4.16 0.94
CA HIS A 79 -7.73 -4.10 1.87
C HIS A 79 -8.04 -3.12 3.00
N TYR A 80 -8.08 -3.63 4.24
CA TYR A 80 -8.19 -2.81 5.44
C TYR A 80 -6.90 -2.94 6.26
N LEU A 81 -6.26 -1.81 6.54
CA LEU A 81 -5.06 -1.73 7.37
C LEU A 81 -5.29 -0.72 8.48
N GLN A 82 -5.14 -1.17 9.72
CA GLN A 82 -5.19 -0.31 10.90
C GLN A 82 -3.87 -0.39 11.66
N ILE A 83 -3.20 0.75 11.76
CA ILE A 83 -1.98 0.90 12.55
C ILE A 83 -2.34 1.78 13.74
N LYS A 84 -2.17 1.26 14.96
CA LYS A 84 -2.58 1.95 16.18
C LYS A 84 -1.53 2.93 16.71
N GLN A 85 -0.30 2.80 16.25
CA GLN A 85 0.84 3.62 16.65
C GLN A 85 1.49 4.14 15.37
N ASP A 86 2.79 3.97 15.21
CA ASP A 86 3.56 4.57 14.12
C ASP A 86 3.57 3.71 12.85
N ASN A 87 3.55 4.38 11.71
CA ASN A 87 3.80 3.79 10.40
C ASN A 87 4.99 4.50 9.75
N HIS A 88 6.06 3.77 9.47
CA HIS A 88 7.23 4.28 8.77
C HIS A 88 7.34 3.62 7.40
N LEU A 89 7.27 4.43 6.34
CA LEU A 89 7.51 4.00 4.98
C LEU A 89 8.75 4.71 4.45
N LYS A 90 9.74 3.93 4.01
CA LYS A 90 10.89 4.42 3.26
C LYS A 90 10.92 3.71 1.93
N VAL A 91 11.02 4.47 0.85
CA VAL A 91 11.17 3.96 -0.52
C VAL A 91 12.42 4.62 -1.10
N ASP A 92 13.44 3.81 -1.41
CA ASP A 92 14.73 4.35 -1.88
C ASP A 92 14.72 4.74 -3.37
N HIS A 93 13.72 4.28 -4.12
CA HIS A 93 13.51 4.61 -5.52
C HIS A 93 12.12 5.23 -5.73
N ASN A 94 11.29 4.67 -6.61
CA ASN A 94 10.03 5.27 -7.01
C ASN A 94 8.86 4.73 -6.17
N HIS A 95 7.92 5.62 -5.81
CA HIS A 95 6.61 5.26 -5.26
C HIS A 95 5.51 5.78 -6.19
N GLU A 96 4.86 4.87 -6.90
CA GLU A 96 3.72 5.19 -7.76
C GLU A 96 2.42 4.72 -7.11
N ARG A 97 1.39 5.57 -7.17
CA ARG A 97 0.05 5.26 -6.68
C ARG A 97 -0.99 5.73 -7.68
N VAL A 98 -1.77 4.78 -8.20
CA VAL A 98 -2.92 5.04 -9.07
C VAL A 98 -4.20 4.68 -8.33
N VAL A 99 -5.13 5.62 -8.23
CA VAL A 99 -6.45 5.40 -7.61
C VAL A 99 -7.52 5.83 -8.62
N LYS A 100 -8.37 4.87 -9.04
CA LYS A 100 -9.45 5.12 -10.00
C LYS A 100 -10.66 5.83 -9.37
N GLY A 101 -10.82 5.68 -8.06
CA GLY A 101 -11.83 6.38 -7.26
C GLY A 101 -11.23 7.59 -6.56
N GLU A 102 -11.62 7.78 -5.31
CA GLU A 102 -11.24 8.95 -4.53
C GLU A 102 -10.12 8.63 -3.52
N ILE A 103 -9.34 9.66 -3.17
CA ILE A 103 -8.43 9.63 -2.03
C ILE A 103 -8.91 10.68 -1.03
N HIS A 104 -9.21 10.25 0.19
CA HIS A 104 -9.42 11.15 1.32
C HIS A 104 -8.20 11.09 2.25
N HIS A 105 -7.50 12.22 2.39
CA HIS A 105 -6.34 12.35 3.26
C HIS A 105 -6.65 13.36 4.36
N HIS A 106 -6.80 12.87 5.59
CA HIS A 106 -7.10 13.69 6.76
C HIS A 106 -5.99 13.57 7.78
N VAL A 107 -5.46 14.70 8.22
CA VAL A 107 -4.38 14.80 9.19
C VAL A 107 -4.85 15.71 10.32
N ASN A 108 -4.92 15.17 11.54
CA ASN A 108 -5.43 15.91 12.72
C ASN A 108 -4.48 17.01 13.20
N GLN A 109 -3.19 16.86 12.92
CA GLN A 109 -2.14 17.77 13.35
C GLN A 109 -1.44 18.36 12.12
N THR A 110 -0.19 18.00 11.88
CA THR A 110 0.64 18.60 10.84
C THR A 110 0.86 17.63 9.70
N LEU A 111 0.59 18.08 8.47
CA LEU A 111 1.09 17.47 7.25
C LEU A 111 2.29 18.29 6.77
N HIS A 112 3.48 17.68 6.76
CA HIS A 112 4.67 18.27 6.17
C HIS A 112 5.00 17.52 4.88
N VAL A 113 5.05 18.25 3.76
CA VAL A 113 5.45 17.73 2.46
C VAL A 113 6.65 18.53 1.99
N GLN A 114 7.80 17.86 1.90
CA GLN A 114 9.01 18.42 1.32
C GLN A 114 9.31 17.67 0.03
N VAL A 115 9.61 18.42 -1.02
CA VAL A 115 10.01 17.89 -2.32
C VAL A 115 11.24 18.68 -2.74
N ASP A 116 12.36 17.99 -2.97
CA ASP A 116 13.62 18.64 -3.34
C ASP A 116 13.64 19.02 -4.84
N GLY A 117 12.87 18.31 -5.66
CA GLY A 117 12.64 18.61 -7.07
C GLY A 117 11.32 19.34 -7.30
N GLU A 118 10.59 18.94 -8.35
CA GLU A 118 9.32 19.55 -8.71
C GLU A 118 8.14 18.93 -7.94
N HIS A 119 7.28 19.77 -7.36
CA HIS A 119 5.99 19.36 -6.81
C HIS A 119 4.87 19.78 -7.78
N LEU A 120 4.46 18.86 -8.64
CA LEU A 120 3.45 19.10 -9.66
C LEU A 120 2.07 18.68 -9.16
N LEU A 121 1.11 19.58 -9.30
CA LEU A 121 -0.25 19.43 -8.81
C LEU A 121 -1.23 19.86 -9.90
N ASP A 122 -1.99 18.91 -10.44
CA ASP A 122 -3.00 19.14 -11.48
C ASP A 122 -4.39 18.70 -11.00
N SER A 123 -5.41 19.52 -11.30
CA SER A 123 -6.81 19.26 -10.98
C SER A 123 -7.68 19.76 -12.12
N GLY A 124 -8.52 18.86 -12.65
CA GLY A 124 -9.39 19.18 -13.78
C GLY A 124 -10.58 20.10 -13.44
N GLN A 125 -10.82 20.39 -12.16
CA GLN A 125 -11.96 21.23 -11.75
C GLN A 125 -11.54 22.37 -10.82
N GLN A 126 -10.99 22.06 -9.64
CA GLN A 126 -10.68 23.08 -8.66
C GLN A 126 -9.52 22.69 -7.74
N TRP A 127 -8.77 23.71 -7.34
CA TRP A 127 -7.91 23.71 -6.16
C TRP A 127 -8.60 24.53 -5.08
N HIS A 128 -8.82 23.96 -3.89
CA HIS A 128 -9.37 24.67 -2.75
C HIS A 128 -8.33 24.75 -1.63
N VAL A 129 -7.81 25.95 -1.37
CA VAL A 129 -6.84 26.20 -0.30
C VAL A 129 -7.46 27.16 0.70
N LYS A 130 -7.63 26.70 1.94
CA LYS A 130 -8.12 27.52 3.05
C LYS A 130 -7.11 27.48 4.18
N SER A 131 -6.72 28.65 4.67
CA SER A 131 -5.93 28.81 5.89
C SER A 131 -6.65 29.74 6.84
N GLY A 132 -6.63 29.40 8.12
CA GLY A 132 -7.22 30.26 9.17
C GLY A 132 -6.42 31.52 9.44
N GLN A 133 -5.12 31.53 9.13
CA GLN A 133 -4.23 32.64 9.46
C GLN A 133 -3.42 33.14 8.24
N LYS A 134 -2.61 32.28 7.63
CA LYS A 134 -1.65 32.69 6.60
C LYS A 134 -1.48 31.62 5.53
N ILE A 135 -1.34 32.07 4.29
CA ILE A 135 -0.76 31.30 3.19
C ILE A 135 0.50 32.04 2.78
N VAL A 136 1.61 31.31 2.61
CA VAL A 136 2.89 31.85 2.14
C VAL A 136 3.24 31.14 0.85
N MET A 137 3.54 31.92 -0.19
CA MET A 137 4.08 31.45 -1.45
C MET A 137 5.29 32.31 -1.75
N GLU A 138 6.44 31.68 -1.86
CA GLU A 138 7.73 32.33 -2.09
C GLU A 138 8.34 31.72 -3.35
N SER A 139 8.99 32.58 -4.13
CA SER A 139 9.73 32.20 -5.33
C SER A 139 10.86 33.20 -5.51
N ASP A 140 12.05 32.70 -5.80
CA ASP A 140 13.22 33.54 -6.03
C ASP A 140 13.12 34.30 -7.36
N GLN A 141 12.46 33.71 -8.36
CA GLN A 141 12.35 34.27 -9.70
C GLN A 141 10.96 34.85 -9.95
N GLU A 142 9.93 34.01 -9.97
CA GLU A 142 8.59 34.44 -10.35
C GLU A 142 7.49 33.56 -9.74
N ILE A 143 6.37 34.21 -9.44
CA ILE A 143 5.07 33.55 -9.24
C ILE A 143 4.18 34.04 -10.38
N VAL A 144 3.60 33.09 -11.12
CA VAL A 144 2.72 33.37 -12.26
C VAL A 144 1.35 32.76 -11.97
N PHE A 145 0.31 33.58 -12.13
CA PHE A 145 -1.07 33.15 -12.22
C PHE A 145 -1.54 33.34 -13.65
N TYR A 146 -2.20 32.34 -14.22
CA TYR A 146 -2.80 32.45 -15.54
C TYR A 146 -4.30 32.16 -15.46
N GLY A 147 -5.11 33.04 -16.03
CA GLY A 147 -6.56 32.89 -16.01
C GLY A 147 -7.25 33.89 -16.94
N GLY A 148 -8.34 33.47 -17.57
CA GLY A 148 -9.10 34.33 -18.50
C GLY A 148 -8.28 34.77 -19.73
N GLY A 149 -7.29 33.98 -20.15
CA GLY A 149 -6.40 34.31 -21.27
C GLY A 149 -5.25 35.26 -20.92
N GLN A 150 -5.09 35.65 -19.65
CA GLN A 150 -4.13 36.66 -19.21
C GLN A 150 -3.16 36.10 -18.17
N PHE A 151 -1.93 36.62 -18.17
CA PHE A 151 -0.93 36.38 -17.13
C PHE A 151 -1.00 37.48 -16.08
N TYR A 152 -0.93 37.07 -14.83
CA TYR A 152 -0.72 37.93 -13.69
C TYR A 152 0.55 37.48 -12.98
N GLN A 153 1.56 38.31 -13.01
CA GLN A 153 2.89 37.98 -12.51
C GLN A 153 3.42 39.10 -11.61
N ASN A 154 4.40 38.77 -10.78
CA ASN A 154 5.06 39.78 -9.97
C ASN A 154 5.96 40.67 -10.84
N ARG A 155 5.48 41.86 -11.21
CA ARG A 155 6.32 43.02 -11.48
C ARG A 155 5.98 44.07 -10.43
N SER A 156 6.83 44.18 -9.41
CA SER A 156 6.84 45.23 -8.37
C SER A 156 5.54 46.03 -8.25
N GLN A 157 4.65 45.58 -7.34
CA GLN A 157 3.40 46.18 -6.86
C GLN A 157 2.12 45.43 -7.25
N TRP A 158 1.76 44.43 -6.44
CA TRP A 158 0.36 44.04 -6.26
C TRP A 158 -0.32 45.05 -5.32
N ARG A 159 -1.27 45.84 -5.81
CA ARG A 159 -2.17 46.67 -4.98
C ARG A 159 -3.55 46.02 -4.92
N LEU A 160 -3.81 45.29 -3.83
CA LEU A 160 -5.10 44.65 -3.56
C LEU A 160 -6.17 45.75 -3.33
N HIS A 161 -7.18 45.84 -4.21
CA HIS A 161 -8.37 46.65 -3.93
C HIS A 161 -9.40 45.79 -3.20
N LYS A 162 -9.84 46.24 -2.01
CA LYS A 162 -11.04 45.68 -1.38
C LYS A 162 -12.25 46.08 -2.22
N ARG A 163 -13.04 45.10 -2.67
CA ARG A 163 -14.41 45.38 -3.08
C ARG A 163 -15.23 45.57 -1.80
N SER A 164 -15.62 46.81 -1.52
CA SER A 164 -16.70 47.10 -0.58
C SER A 164 -18.01 46.70 -1.25
N GLU A 165 -18.88 45.99 -0.56
CA GLU A 165 -20.32 46.01 -0.86
C GLU A 165 -21.09 45.68 0.42
N LEU A 166 -21.78 46.74 0.89
CA LEU A 166 -22.96 46.89 1.77
C LEU A 166 -23.05 46.15 3.11
#